data_AF-A0A328N990-F1
#
_entry.id   AF-A0A328N990-F1
#
_cell.length_a   1.000
_cell.length_b   1.000
_cell.length_c   1.000
_cell.angle_alpha   90.00
_cell.angle_beta   90.00
_cell.angle_gamma   90.00
#
_symmetry.space_group_name_H-M   'P 1'
#
loop_
_entity.id
_entity.type
_entity.pdbx_description
1 polymer ?
#
loop_
_entity_poly.entity_id
_entity_poly.type
_entity_poly.pdbx_seq_one_letter_code
_entity_poly.pdbx_strand_id
1 'polypeptide(L)'
;MEDVAGRWWNGIWGRLGRRDVWLTREVRWKVTARAGDSETGRVLRWEFDTEDEALAMVKRLLAADAGGQWRKQPDRPPPQQA
;
A
#
# COMPACT_ATOMS: atom_id res chain seq x y z
N MET A 1 6.29 -5.94 -1.67
CA MET A 1 7.14 -7.07 -1.22
C MET A 1 6.27 -8.13 -0.52
N GLU A 2 6.33 -9.40 -0.94
CA GLU A 2 5.65 -10.51 -0.27
C GLU A 2 6.50 -11.04 0.90
N ASP A 3 5.91 -11.08 2.09
CA ASP A 3 6.48 -11.71 3.28
C ASP A 3 5.76 -13.05 3.54
N VAL A 4 6.49 -14.11 3.88
CA VAL A 4 5.88 -15.42 4.13
C VAL A 4 5.37 -15.47 5.57
N ALA A 5 4.06 -15.35 5.74
CA ALA A 5 3.39 -15.35 7.04
C ALA A 5 3.23 -16.76 7.65
N GLY A 6 3.36 -17.82 6.84
CA GLY A 6 3.28 -19.20 7.33
C GLY A 6 3.66 -20.24 6.30
N ARG A 7 4.11 -21.41 6.77
CA ARG A 7 4.42 -22.59 5.96
C ARG A 7 3.97 -23.86 6.65
N TRP A 8 3.41 -24.78 5.88
CA TRP A 8 2.97 -26.10 6.31
C TRP A 8 3.44 -27.15 5.32
N TRP A 9 3.74 -28.32 5.85
CA TRP A 9 4.09 -29.50 5.08
C TRP A 9 3.34 -30.70 5.67
N ASN A 10 2.94 -31.64 4.81
CA ASN A 10 2.00 -32.70 5.19
C ASN A 10 2.63 -33.94 5.85
N GLY A 11 3.90 -33.90 6.28
CA GLY A 11 4.52 -35.03 6.97
C GLY A 11 5.05 -36.15 6.07
N ILE A 12 4.67 -36.18 4.78
CA ILE A 12 4.90 -37.33 3.90
C ILE A 12 6.25 -37.22 3.18
N TRP A 13 7.08 -38.24 3.37
CA TRP A 13 8.34 -38.42 2.65
C TRP A 13 8.11 -39.08 1.29
N GLY A 14 8.78 -38.59 0.25
CA GLY A 14 8.68 -39.11 -1.13
C GLY A 14 7.89 -38.20 -2.08
N ARG A 15 8.24 -38.24 -3.37
CA ARG A 15 7.80 -37.25 -4.38
C ARG A 15 6.32 -37.33 -4.75
N LEU A 16 5.68 -38.48 -4.59
CA LEU A 16 4.29 -38.72 -4.99
C LEU A 16 3.25 -38.24 -3.96
N GLY A 17 3.62 -38.17 -2.68
CA GLY A 17 2.70 -37.83 -1.59
C GLY A 17 2.97 -36.51 -0.89
N ARG A 18 4.11 -35.86 -1.16
CA ARG A 18 4.49 -34.58 -0.54
C ARG A 18 3.55 -33.46 -0.96
N ARG A 19 3.10 -32.66 0.01
CA ARG A 19 2.33 -31.43 -0.20
C ARG A 19 2.86 -30.34 0.71
N ASP A 20 3.12 -29.17 0.13
CA ASP A 20 3.57 -27.97 0.82
C ASP A 20 2.53 -26.87 0.59
N VAL A 21 2.22 -26.09 1.63
CA VAL A 21 1.35 -24.92 1.57
C VAL A 21 2.07 -23.77 2.22
N TRP A 22 2.01 -22.57 1.64
CA TRP A 22 2.53 -21.36 2.26
C TRP A 22 1.51 -20.23 2.15
N LEU A 23 1.52 -19.38 3.16
CA LEU A 23 0.76 -18.15 3.21
C LEU A 23 1.73 -16.99 3.03
N THR A 24 1.45 -16.10 2.08
CA THR A 24 2.16 -14.83 1.90
C THR A 24 1.29 -13.65 2.29
N ARG A 25 1.92 -12.62 2.86
CA ARG A 25 1.36 -11.31 3.13
C ARG A 25 2.02 -10.33 2.18
N GLU A 26 1.21 -9.63 1.40
CA GLU A 26 1.69 -8.53 0.58
C GLU A 26 1.40 -7.20 1.29
N VAL A 27 2.43 -6.40 1.53
CA VAL A 27 2.27 -5.02 2.03
C VAL A 27 2.46 -4.07 0.85
N ARG A 28 1.43 -3.28 0.56
CA ARG A 28 1.45 -2.24 -0.48
C ARG A 28 1.16 -0.87 0.12
N TRP A 29 1.87 0.12 -0.37
CA TRP A 29 1.66 1.52 -0.05
C TRP A 29 0.68 2.14 -1.04
N LYS A 30 -0.31 2.88 -0.55
CA LYS A 30 -1.31 3.54 -1.40
C LYS A 30 -1.19 5.04 -1.29
N VAL A 31 -1.01 5.71 -2.41
CA VAL A 31 -1.07 7.17 -2.51
C VAL A 31 -2.39 7.54 -3.15
N THR A 32 -3.18 8.40 -2.50
CA THR A 32 -4.43 8.94 -3.04
C THR A 32 -4.35 10.45 -3.09
N ALA A 33 -4.61 11.02 -4.26
CA ALA A 33 -4.72 12.47 -4.44
C ALA A 33 -6.12 12.83 -4.94
N ARG A 34 -6.57 14.03 -4.59
CA ARG A 34 -7.77 14.63 -5.15
C ARG A 34 -7.35 15.84 -5.97
N ALA A 35 -7.78 15.89 -7.23
CA ALA A 35 -7.55 17.02 -8.12
C ALA A 35 -8.90 17.65 -8.49
N GLY A 36 -9.09 18.94 -8.20
CA GLY A 36 -10.35 19.67 -8.35
C GLY A 36 -10.99 20.07 -7.01
N ASP A 37 -12.20 20.61 -7.05
CA ASP A 37 -12.94 20.97 -5.84
C ASP A 37 -13.42 19.73 -5.05
N SER A 38 -13.90 19.94 -3.83
CA SER A 38 -14.29 18.87 -2.91
C SER A 38 -15.54 18.08 -3.35
N GLU A 39 -16.33 18.58 -4.30
CA GLU A 39 -17.59 17.98 -4.74
C GLU A 39 -17.47 17.23 -6.08
N THR A 40 -16.60 17.70 -6.99
CA THR A 40 -16.46 17.19 -8.36
C THR A 40 -15.04 16.71 -8.69
N GLY A 41 -14.10 16.88 -7.77
CA GLY A 41 -12.71 16.53 -7.96
C GLY A 41 -12.47 15.05 -8.26
N ARG A 42 -11.60 14.78 -9.22
CA ARG A 42 -11.20 13.40 -9.56
C ARG A 42 -10.27 12.85 -8.49
N VAL A 43 -10.61 11.67 -7.99
CA VAL A 43 -9.72 10.89 -7.11
C VAL A 43 -8.73 10.11 -7.97
N LEU A 44 -7.45 10.34 -7.76
CA LEU A 44 -6.34 9.60 -8.36
C LEU A 44 -5.73 8.67 -7.31
N ARG A 45 -5.41 7.43 -7.70
CA ARG A 45 -4.87 6.40 -6.80
C ARG A 45 -3.67 5.71 -7.44
N TRP A 46 -2.64 5.46 -6.64
CA TRP A 46 -1.44 4.71 -7.01
C TRP A 46 -1.11 3.71 -5.91
N GLU A 47 -0.54 2.57 -6.30
CA GLU A 47 -0.03 1.55 -5.38
C GLU A 47 1.46 1.33 -5.62
N PHE A 48 2.21 1.10 -4.55
CA PHE A 48 3.65 0.90 -4.57
C PHE A 48 4.05 -0.26 -3.65
N ASP A 49 5.17 -0.90 -3.97
CA ASP A 49 5.73 -2.00 -3.19
C ASP A 49 6.52 -1.52 -1.98
N THR A 50 7.07 -0.31 -2.05
CA THR A 50 7.93 0.27 -1.02
C THR A 50 7.44 1.65 -0.56
N GLU A 51 7.81 2.01 0.68
CA GLU A 51 7.48 3.32 1.25
C GLU A 51 8.18 4.44 0.48
N ASP A 52 9.44 4.23 0.10
CA ASP A 52 10.26 5.23 -0.61
C ASP A 52 9.66 5.60 -1.97
N GLU A 53 9.16 4.63 -2.74
CA GLU A 53 8.46 4.88 -4.00
C GLU A 53 7.17 5.67 -3.80
N ALA A 54 6.40 5.33 -2.76
CA ALA A 54 5.19 6.05 -2.41
C ALA A 54 5.49 7.49 -1.99
N LEU A 55 6.52 7.70 -1.17
CA LEU A 55 6.97 9.03 -0.74
C LEU A 55 7.52 9.85 -1.91
N ALA A 56 8.19 9.21 -2.88
CA ALA A 56 8.62 9.88 -4.11
C ALA A 56 7.42 10.38 -4.93
N MET A 57 6.36 9.59 -5.06
CA MET A 57 5.12 10.02 -5.70
C MET A 57 4.45 11.17 -4.94
N VAL A 58 4.39 11.10 -3.60
CA VAL A 58 3.88 12.21 -2.78
C VAL A 58 4.66 13.49 -3.06
N LYS A 59 6.00 13.46 -2.99
CA LYS A 59 6.85 14.62 -3.29
C LYS A 59 6.59 15.19 -4.68
N ARG A 60 6.42 14.33 -5.69
CA ARG A 60 6.08 14.75 -7.07
C ARG A 60 4.73 15.46 -7.12
N LEU A 61 3.71 14.92 -6.46
CA LEU A 61 2.38 15.53 -6.43
C LEU A 61 2.40 16.89 -5.72
N LEU A 62 3.10 17.00 -4.59
CA LEU A 62 3.25 18.26 -3.87
C LEU A 62 4.01 19.32 -4.70
N ALA A 63 5.05 18.92 -5.43
CA ALA A 63 5.84 19.82 -6.27
C ALA A 63 5.11 20.27 -7.55
N ALA A 64 4.20 19.44 -8.07
CA ALA A 64 3.42 19.77 -9.26
C ALA A 64 2.35 20.84 -8.99
N ASP A 65 1.88 20.95 -7.75
CA ASP A 65 0.94 21.98 -7.33
C ASP A 65 1.68 23.25 -6.90
N ALA A 66 1.92 24.15 -7.85
CA ALA A 66 2.70 25.37 -7.66
C ALA A 66 2.02 26.44 -6.78
N GLY A 67 0.78 26.22 -6.32
CA GLY A 67 -0.04 27.24 -5.65
C GLY A 67 -0.21 27.07 -4.13
N GLY A 68 0.12 25.91 -3.56
CA GLY A 68 -0.20 25.57 -2.17
C GLY A 68 0.97 25.59 -1.19
N GLN A 69 0.75 26.13 0.02
CA GLN A 69 1.60 25.82 1.18
C GLN A 69 1.15 24.50 1.81
N TRP A 70 1.77 23.40 1.40
CA TRP A 70 1.48 22.08 1.94
C TRP A 70 1.91 21.95 3.40
N ARG A 71 1.05 21.38 4.26
CA ARG A 71 1.34 21.12 5.68
C ARG A 71 1.07 19.66 5.99
N LYS A 72 2.05 18.96 6.57
CA LYS A 72 1.86 17.60 7.08
C LYS A 72 0.96 17.66 8.31
N GLN A 73 -0.18 16.97 8.28
CA GLN A 73 -1.00 16.81 9.47
C GLN A 73 -0.34 15.80 10.42
N PRO A 74 -0.42 16.00 11.75
CA PRO A 74 0.04 15.00 12.71
C PRO A 74 -0.79 13.72 12.53
N ASP A 75 -0.16 12.56 12.76
CA ASP A 75 -0.83 11.28 12.63
C ASP A 75 -2.06 11.23 13.56
N ARG A 76 -3.24 11.26 12.94
CA ARG A 76 -4.48 10.95 13.61
C ARG A 76 -4.80 9.49 13.30
N PRO A 77 -5.11 8.64 14.29
CA PRO A 77 -5.53 7.28 14.01
C PRO A 77 -6.74 7.32 13.05
N PRO A 78 -6.80 6.40 12.07
CA PRO A 78 -7.87 6.40 11.08
C PRO A 78 -9.23 6.30 11.79
N PRO A 79 -10.27 7.02 11.30
CA PRO A 79 -11.61 6.81 11.79
C PRO A 79 -11.98 5.35 11.55
N GLN A 80 -12.28 4.61 12.62
CA GLN A 80 -12.87 3.27 12.50
C GLN A 80 -14.19 3.43 11.76
N GLN A 81 -14.25 2.91 10.54
CA GLN A 81 -15.51 2.78 9.83
C GLN A 81 -16.31 1.71 10.60
N ALA A 82 -17.45 2.11 11.16
CA ALA A 82 -18.41 1.26 11.85
C ALA A 82 -19.23 0.45 10.85
#